data_AF-A0A2T9XMM0-F1
#
_entry.id   AF-A0A2T9XMM0-F1
#
_cell.length_a   1.000
_cell.length_b   1.000
_cell.length_c   1.000
_cell.angle_alpha   90.00
_cell.angle_beta   90.00
_cell.angle_gamma   90.00
#
_symmetry.space_group_name_H-M   'P 1'
#
loop_
_entity.id
_entity.type
_entity.pdbx_description
1 polymer ?
#
loop_
_entity_poly.entity_id
_entity_poly.type
_entity_poly.pdbx_seq_one_letter_code
_entity_poly.pdbx_strand_id
1 'polypeptide(L)'
;MTQGNGQHGGYRQPTNPAQTSGPGRFARRTDGQPQVDLPNAGYGENAAYQSIQAGAPVAGAPGIPDAAGGAPDVAGMLQSLVGLNAPTTQPGVPVTDGAALGPGAGAEVLGLPSNPAELDLADAESLRPMLEAMVAAASSPNATPSYRNLVRTVLQNLR
;
A
#
# COMPACT_ATOMS: atom_id res chain seq x y z
N MET A 1 -73.52 -1.71 -5.79
CA MET A 1 -72.14 -1.82 -6.31
C MET A 1 -71.42 -0.53 -6.01
N THR A 2 -70.35 -0.54 -5.21
CA THR A 2 -69.17 0.37 -5.29
C THR A 2 -68.18 -0.12 -4.21
N GLN A 3 -67.11 -0.80 -4.63
CA GLN A 3 -65.95 -1.12 -3.80
C GLN A 3 -64.89 -0.04 -4.04
N GLY A 4 -64.49 0.67 -2.99
CA GLY A 4 -63.32 1.55 -3.00
C GLY A 4 -62.16 0.85 -2.28
N ASN A 5 -61.26 0.23 -3.05
CA ASN A 5 -59.89 -0.10 -2.64
C ASN A 5 -59.09 1.23 -2.68
N GLY A 6 -58.21 1.63 -1.76
CA GLY A 6 -57.30 0.87 -0.92
C GLY A 6 -55.87 1.34 -1.25
N GLN A 7 -55.20 1.93 -0.25
CA GLN A 7 -53.73 2.03 -0.09
C GLN A 7 -52.99 3.20 -0.79
N HIS A 8 -52.66 4.24 0.00
CA HIS A 8 -51.57 5.19 -0.27
C HIS A 8 -50.48 4.99 0.79
N GLY A 9 -49.31 4.49 0.38
CA GLY A 9 -48.14 4.39 1.28
C GLY A 9 -46.96 3.69 0.62
N GLY A 10 -45.96 4.46 0.19
CA GLY A 10 -44.67 3.94 -0.30
C GLY A 10 -43.86 5.00 -1.06
N TYR A 11 -42.55 5.03 -0.84
CA TYR A 11 -41.61 5.84 -1.63
C TYR A 11 -41.70 5.43 -3.11
N ARG A 12 -42.00 6.39 -3.98
CA ARG A 12 -41.93 6.19 -5.44
C ARG A 12 -40.60 6.72 -5.93
N GLN A 13 -39.71 5.82 -6.34
CA GLN A 13 -38.45 6.18 -6.97
C GLN A 13 -38.74 7.04 -8.22
N PRO A 14 -38.18 8.25 -8.35
CA PRO A 14 -38.34 9.07 -9.54
C PRO A 14 -37.82 8.30 -10.76
N THR A 15 -38.63 8.20 -11.81
CA THR A 15 -38.26 7.54 -13.08
C THR A 15 -37.14 8.27 -13.83
N ASN A 16 -36.77 9.48 -13.39
CA ASN A 16 -35.65 10.24 -13.92
C ASN A 16 -34.98 11.03 -12.79
N PRO A 17 -34.00 10.45 -12.07
CA PRO A 17 -33.24 11.18 -11.05
C PRO A 17 -32.43 12.29 -11.72
N ALA A 18 -32.54 13.52 -11.22
CA ALA A 18 -31.71 14.62 -11.71
C ALA A 18 -30.23 14.28 -11.47
N GLN A 19 -29.40 14.45 -12.50
CA GLN A 19 -27.94 14.31 -12.34
C GLN A 19 -27.45 15.38 -11.38
N THR A 20 -26.87 14.98 -10.26
CA THR A 20 -26.17 15.91 -9.37
C THR A 20 -25.06 16.58 -10.17
N SER A 21 -25.07 17.91 -10.24
CA SER A 21 -24.02 18.65 -10.95
C SER A 21 -22.67 18.32 -10.34
N GLY A 22 -21.69 18.00 -11.20
CA GLY A 22 -20.32 17.79 -10.78
C GLY A 22 -19.73 19.04 -10.09
N PRO A 23 -18.53 18.92 -9.50
CA PRO A 23 -17.87 20.03 -8.82
C PRO A 23 -17.84 21.28 -9.72
N GLY A 24 -18.38 22.40 -9.22
CA GLY A 24 -18.47 23.64 -9.99
C GLY A 24 -17.09 24.17 -10.40
N ARG A 25 -17.05 25.12 -11.34
CA ARG A 25 -15.79 25.68 -11.92
C ARG A 25 -14.75 26.23 -10.93
N PHE A 26 -15.11 26.39 -9.65
CA PHE A 26 -14.24 26.88 -8.58
C PHE A 26 -13.94 25.82 -7.51
N ALA A 27 -14.46 24.60 -7.65
CA ALA A 27 -14.18 23.52 -6.72
C ALA A 27 -12.74 23.03 -6.91
N ARG A 28 -11.85 23.43 -5.99
CA ARG A 28 -10.50 22.87 -5.87
C ARG A 28 -10.54 21.68 -4.92
N ARG A 29 -9.90 20.58 -5.31
CA ARG A 29 -9.64 19.47 -4.39
C ARG A 29 -8.40 19.81 -3.56
N THR A 30 -8.46 19.59 -2.25
CA THR A 30 -7.35 19.84 -1.29
C THR A 30 -6.62 18.56 -0.90
N ASP A 31 -6.87 17.47 -1.63
CA ASP A 31 -6.39 16.10 -1.32
C ASP A 31 -5.02 15.77 -1.92
N GLY A 32 -4.54 16.55 -2.90
CA GLY A 32 -3.12 16.64 -3.22
C GLY A 32 -2.54 17.87 -2.52
N GLN A 33 -1.51 17.71 -1.69
CA GLN A 33 -0.82 18.85 -1.09
C GLN A 33 -0.23 19.70 -2.23
N PRO A 34 -0.72 20.93 -2.47
CA PRO A 34 -0.03 21.83 -3.39
C PRO A 34 1.27 22.28 -2.72
N GLN A 35 2.27 22.67 -3.52
CA GLN A 35 3.45 23.36 -3.03
C GLN A 35 3.02 24.63 -2.29
N VAL A 36 3.08 24.61 -0.96
CA VAL A 36 2.68 25.72 -0.09
C VAL A 36 3.93 26.46 0.36
N ASP A 37 3.97 27.78 0.25
CA ASP A 37 5.05 28.56 0.85
C ASP A 37 4.94 28.55 2.39
N LEU A 38 6.08 28.61 3.09
CA LEU A 38 6.06 28.65 4.56
C LEU A 38 5.50 30.00 5.05
N PRO A 39 4.41 30.00 5.83
CA PRO A 39 3.96 31.23 6.48
C PRO A 39 4.97 31.59 7.58
N ASN A 40 5.78 32.62 7.33
CA ASN A 40 6.89 33.15 8.17
C ASN A 40 8.24 32.43 8.03
N ALA A 41 8.68 32.08 6.83
CA ALA A 41 10.03 31.55 6.65
C ALA A 41 11.11 32.59 6.96
N GLY A 42 12.18 32.16 7.63
CA GLY A 42 13.40 32.94 7.79
C GLY A 42 14.13 33.18 6.47
N TYR A 43 15.13 34.09 6.47
CA TYR A 43 15.93 34.39 5.28
C TYR A 43 16.63 33.13 4.76
N GLY A 44 16.30 32.71 3.54
CA GLY A 44 16.85 31.50 2.90
C GLY A 44 16.10 30.20 3.19
N GLU A 45 15.22 30.18 4.20
CA GLU A 45 14.48 28.97 4.60
C GLU A 45 13.43 28.58 3.56
N ASN A 46 12.76 29.56 2.95
CA ASN A 46 11.84 29.29 1.82
C ASN A 46 12.56 28.64 0.64
N ALA A 47 13.79 29.03 0.32
CA ALA A 47 14.54 28.45 -0.79
C ALA A 47 14.94 27.00 -0.50
N ALA A 48 15.39 26.72 0.73
CA ALA A 48 15.67 25.36 1.17
C ALA A 48 14.40 24.50 1.15
N TYR A 49 13.29 25.02 1.65
CA TYR A 49 12.02 24.31 1.68
C TYR A 49 11.47 24.00 0.28
N GLN A 50 11.53 24.97 -0.64
CA GLN A 50 11.17 24.77 -2.04
C GLN A 50 12.07 23.74 -2.72
N SER A 51 13.38 23.72 -2.40
CA SER A 51 14.30 22.71 -2.94
C SER A 51 13.98 21.29 -2.44
N ILE A 52 13.55 21.16 -1.18
CA ILE A 52 13.15 19.88 -0.57
C ILE A 52 11.82 19.41 -1.17
N GLN A 53 10.84 20.31 -1.34
CA GLN A 53 9.59 19.98 -2.02
C GLN A 53 9.80 19.59 -3.49
N ALA A 54 10.72 20.24 -4.20
CA ALA A 54 11.06 19.91 -5.58
C ALA A 54 11.81 18.57 -5.73
N GLY A 55 12.62 18.21 -4.72
CA GLY A 55 13.38 16.95 -4.69
C GLY A 55 12.58 15.75 -4.20
N ALA A 56 11.51 15.97 -3.43
CA ALA A 56 10.57 14.93 -3.08
C ALA A 56 9.69 14.62 -4.31
N PRO A 57 9.61 13.36 -4.76
CA PRO A 57 8.55 12.97 -5.68
C PRO A 57 7.23 13.11 -4.92
N VAL A 58 6.62 14.30 -5.03
CA VAL A 58 5.20 14.47 -4.71
C VAL A 58 4.53 13.38 -5.51
N ALA A 59 3.81 12.48 -4.84
CA ALA A 59 3.08 11.42 -5.51
C ALA A 59 2.04 12.07 -6.42
N GLY A 60 2.48 12.44 -7.63
CA GLY A 60 1.61 12.71 -8.74
C GLY A 60 0.86 11.42 -8.94
N ALA A 61 -0.44 11.46 -8.69
CA ALA A 61 -1.33 10.44 -9.19
C ALA A 61 -0.92 10.16 -10.65
N PRO A 62 -0.73 8.88 -11.05
CA PRO A 62 -0.36 8.54 -12.43
C PRO A 62 -1.24 9.35 -13.38
N GLY A 63 -0.58 10.15 -14.22
CA GLY A 63 -1.12 11.37 -14.83
C GLY A 63 -2.62 11.38 -15.07
N ILE A 64 -3.34 12.14 -14.25
CA ILE A 64 -4.59 12.76 -14.70
C ILE A 64 -4.12 14.04 -15.39
N PRO A 65 -4.30 14.20 -16.71
CA PRO A 65 -3.91 15.40 -17.43
C PRO A 65 -4.36 16.66 -16.68
N ASP A 66 -3.39 17.54 -16.47
CA ASP A 66 -3.59 18.85 -15.88
C ASP A 66 -4.78 19.53 -16.54
N ALA A 67 -5.63 20.11 -15.70
CA ALA A 67 -6.74 20.98 -16.07
C ALA A 67 -6.23 22.35 -16.60
N ALA A 68 -5.25 22.31 -17.50
CA ALA A 68 -4.85 23.40 -18.38
C ALA A 68 -5.10 22.95 -19.84
N GLY A 69 -6.39 22.87 -20.21
CA GLY A 69 -6.81 22.88 -21.62
C GLY A 69 -7.10 21.55 -22.31
N GLY A 70 -7.12 20.42 -21.61
CA GLY A 70 -7.60 19.17 -22.17
C GLY A 70 -8.22 18.31 -21.08
N ALA A 71 -9.41 17.77 -21.33
CA ALA A 71 -9.94 16.71 -20.48
C ALA A 71 -8.87 15.61 -20.35
N PRO A 72 -8.80 14.90 -19.21
CA PRO A 72 -8.05 13.66 -19.13
C PRO A 72 -8.33 12.83 -20.39
N ASP A 73 -7.33 12.15 -20.96
CA ASP A 73 -7.63 11.11 -21.94
C ASP A 73 -8.28 9.95 -21.17
N VAL A 74 -9.55 10.15 -20.83
CA VAL A 74 -10.41 9.20 -20.15
C VAL A 74 -10.51 7.95 -21.03
N ALA A 75 -10.38 8.09 -22.36
CA ALA A 75 -10.36 6.96 -23.27
C ALA A 75 -9.12 6.09 -23.04
N GLY A 76 -7.93 6.68 -22.99
CA GLY A 76 -6.69 5.96 -22.68
C GLY A 76 -6.70 5.25 -21.32
N MET A 77 -7.30 5.87 -20.30
CA MET A 77 -7.49 5.24 -18.98
C MET A 77 -8.52 4.10 -19.02
N LEU A 78 -9.65 4.30 -19.69
CA LEU A 78 -10.69 3.28 -19.85
C LEU A 78 -10.20 2.07 -20.67
N GLN A 79 -9.27 2.27 -21.61
CA GLN A 79 -8.67 1.18 -22.40
C GLN A 79 -7.87 0.18 -21.54
N SER A 80 -7.32 0.64 -20.41
CA SER A 80 -6.53 -0.19 -19.49
C SER A 80 -7.34 -0.88 -18.39
N LEU A 81 -8.63 -0.55 -18.27
CA LEU A 81 -9.49 -1.14 -17.26
C LEU A 81 -10.10 -2.44 -17.78
N VAL A 82 -9.90 -3.52 -17.03
CA VAL A 82 -10.65 -4.75 -17.22
C VAL A 82 -12.12 -4.44 -16.91
N GLY A 83 -12.99 -4.59 -17.91
CA GLY A 83 -14.42 -4.35 -17.75
C GLY A 83 -15.05 -5.32 -16.74
N LEU A 84 -16.12 -4.90 -16.06
CA LEU A 84 -16.79 -5.73 -15.05
C LEU A 84 -17.36 -7.05 -15.62
N ASN A 85 -17.69 -7.06 -16.91
CA ASN A 85 -18.17 -8.24 -17.64
C ASN A 85 -17.06 -8.94 -18.44
N ALA A 86 -15.81 -8.47 -18.31
CA ALA A 86 -14.70 -9.11 -18.99
C ALA A 86 -14.46 -10.51 -18.40
N PRO A 87 -14.10 -11.51 -19.21
CA PRO A 87 -13.71 -12.82 -18.71
C PRO A 87 -12.54 -12.74 -17.73
N THR A 88 -12.45 -13.70 -16.81
CA THR A 88 -11.28 -13.82 -15.92
C THR A 88 -9.99 -13.94 -16.74
N THR A 89 -8.94 -13.27 -16.29
CA THR A 89 -7.59 -13.39 -16.87
C THR A 89 -6.88 -14.66 -16.41
N GLN A 90 -7.41 -15.35 -15.39
CA GLN A 90 -6.89 -16.61 -14.86
C GLN A 90 -7.97 -17.70 -14.91
N PRO A 91 -8.20 -18.33 -16.08
CA PRO A 91 -9.15 -19.41 -16.20
C PRO A 91 -8.76 -20.61 -15.31
N GLY A 92 -9.72 -21.13 -14.55
CA GLY A 92 -9.52 -22.32 -13.72
C GLY A 92 -8.86 -22.08 -12.35
N VAL A 93 -8.40 -20.86 -12.06
CA VAL A 93 -7.91 -20.48 -10.72
C VAL A 93 -9.11 -20.10 -9.85
N PRO A 94 -9.32 -20.75 -8.69
CA PRO A 94 -10.38 -20.38 -7.77
C PRO A 94 -10.22 -18.95 -7.25
N VAL A 95 -11.33 -18.27 -6.94
CA VAL A 95 -11.30 -16.92 -6.35
C VAL A 95 -10.65 -16.91 -4.95
N THR A 96 -10.60 -18.07 -4.30
CA THR A 96 -9.98 -18.28 -2.99
C THR A 96 -8.50 -18.66 -3.06
N ASP A 97 -7.89 -18.69 -4.25
CA ASP A 97 -6.45 -18.93 -4.39
C ASP A 97 -5.64 -17.83 -3.65
N GLY A 98 -4.68 -18.23 -2.82
CA GLY A 98 -3.95 -17.37 -1.91
C GLY A 98 -4.61 -17.16 -0.53
N ALA A 99 -5.84 -17.62 -0.31
CA ALA A 99 -6.49 -17.57 1.00
C ALA A 99 -6.14 -18.81 1.85
N ALA A 100 -6.15 -18.66 3.17
CA ALA A 100 -5.93 -19.78 4.10
C ALA A 100 -7.07 -20.81 4.09
N LEU A 101 -8.25 -20.43 3.59
CA LEU A 101 -9.44 -21.29 3.55
C LEU A 101 -10.11 -21.20 2.17
N GLY A 102 -10.41 -22.36 1.61
CA GLY A 102 -11.09 -22.52 0.33
C GLY A 102 -10.27 -23.32 -0.68
N PRO A 103 -10.82 -23.59 -1.88
CA PRO A 103 -10.05 -24.20 -2.97
C PRO A 103 -8.91 -23.29 -3.44
N GLY A 104 -7.78 -23.87 -3.82
CA GLY A 104 -6.61 -23.12 -4.30
C GLY A 104 -5.39 -23.31 -3.40
N ALA A 105 -4.31 -22.64 -3.76
CA ALA A 105 -3.06 -22.62 -3.00
C ALA A 105 -3.21 -21.75 -1.75
N GLY A 106 -3.02 -22.31 -0.56
CA GLY A 106 -2.85 -21.57 0.68
C GLY A 106 -1.38 -21.33 1.05
N ALA A 107 -1.13 -20.96 2.30
CA ALA A 107 0.22 -20.68 2.81
C ALA A 107 1.16 -21.90 2.79
N GLU A 108 0.61 -23.11 2.72
CA GLU A 108 1.33 -24.37 2.57
C GLU A 108 2.18 -24.43 1.28
N VAL A 109 1.80 -23.69 0.23
CA VAL A 109 2.59 -23.62 -1.01
C VAL A 109 3.89 -22.83 -0.81
N LEU A 110 3.97 -22.00 0.23
CA LEU A 110 5.18 -21.26 0.58
C LEU A 110 6.26 -22.14 1.23
N GLY A 111 5.93 -23.39 1.59
CA GLY A 111 6.89 -24.31 2.21
C GLY A 111 7.42 -23.82 3.56
N LEU A 112 6.62 -23.01 4.27
CA LEU A 112 7.01 -22.48 5.58
C LEU A 112 7.03 -23.60 6.62
N PRO A 113 8.01 -23.59 7.55
CA PRO A 113 8.06 -24.56 8.63
C PRO A 113 6.79 -24.46 9.47
N SER A 114 6.14 -25.60 9.69
CA SER A 114 4.81 -25.65 10.34
C SER A 114 4.90 -25.62 11.87
N ASN A 115 6.09 -25.81 12.42
CA ASN A 115 6.33 -25.78 13.85
C ASN A 115 7.41 -24.74 14.21
N PRO A 116 7.26 -24.07 15.36
CA PRO A 116 8.18 -23.01 15.77
C PRO A 116 9.61 -23.53 16.06
N ALA A 117 9.78 -24.81 16.40
CA ALA A 117 11.09 -25.39 16.67
C ALA A 117 11.93 -25.60 15.39
N GLU A 118 11.27 -25.91 14.27
CA GLU A 118 11.87 -26.08 12.94
C GLU A 118 12.22 -24.71 12.34
N LEU A 119 11.39 -23.69 12.60
CA LEU A 119 11.74 -22.30 12.28
C LEU A 119 12.99 -21.85 13.05
N ASP A 120 13.06 -22.12 14.35
CA ASP A 120 14.21 -21.78 15.19
C ASP A 120 15.50 -22.50 14.74
N LEU A 121 15.38 -23.76 14.31
CA LEU A 121 16.52 -24.54 13.81
C LEU A 121 17.00 -24.03 12.44
N ALA A 122 16.08 -23.73 11.51
CA ALA A 122 16.40 -23.16 10.21
C ALA A 122 17.03 -21.75 10.35
N ASP A 123 16.49 -20.94 11.24
CA ASP A 123 17.04 -19.63 11.57
C ASP A 123 18.44 -19.76 12.18
N ALA A 124 18.64 -20.70 13.13
CA ALA A 124 19.95 -20.97 13.72
C ALA A 124 21.00 -21.42 12.68
N GLU A 125 20.62 -22.27 11.72
CA GLU A 125 21.51 -22.67 10.62
C GLU A 125 21.86 -21.49 9.72
N SER A 126 20.88 -20.63 9.40
CA SER A 126 21.09 -19.45 8.56
C SER A 126 22.00 -18.41 9.24
N LEU A 127 21.93 -18.31 10.56
CA LEU A 127 22.71 -17.37 11.37
C LEU A 127 24.13 -17.88 11.66
N ARG A 128 24.40 -19.18 11.56
CA ARG A 128 25.72 -19.76 11.83
C ARG A 128 26.89 -19.05 11.13
N PRO A 129 26.88 -18.80 9.80
CA PRO A 129 27.97 -18.07 9.14
C PRO A 129 28.08 -16.62 9.62
N MET A 130 26.97 -15.99 10.00
CA MET A 130 26.98 -14.64 10.56
C MET A 130 27.61 -14.62 11.95
N LEU A 131 27.32 -15.62 12.79
CA LEU A 131 27.91 -15.77 14.12
C LEU A 131 29.43 -15.97 14.03
N GLU A 132 29.92 -16.77 13.08
CA GLU A 132 31.36 -16.94 12.83
C GLU A 132 32.02 -15.60 12.46
N ALA A 133 31.39 -14.83 11.57
CA ALA A 133 31.86 -13.50 11.20
C ALA A 133 31.85 -12.52 12.39
N MET A 134 30.84 -12.59 13.27
CA MET A 134 30.77 -11.77 14.48
C MET A 134 31.87 -12.13 15.49
N VAL A 135 32.18 -13.41 15.66
CA VAL A 135 33.29 -13.87 16.52
C VAL A 135 34.64 -13.41 15.96
N ALA A 136 34.83 -13.51 14.65
CA ALA A 136 36.01 -12.99 13.97
C ALA A 136 36.13 -11.46 14.13
N ALA A 137 35.03 -10.72 13.96
CA ALA A 137 35.00 -9.28 14.17
C ALA A 137 35.27 -8.90 15.64
N ALA A 138 34.72 -9.64 16.59
CA ALA A 138 34.88 -9.38 18.03
C ALA A 138 36.29 -9.67 18.55
N SER A 139 37.03 -10.58 17.88
CA SER A 139 38.44 -10.87 18.19
C SER A 139 39.42 -9.88 17.57
N SER A 140 38.95 -8.98 16.70
CA SER A 140 39.80 -7.94 16.10
C SER A 140 40.25 -6.88 17.11
N PRO A 141 41.44 -6.26 16.92
CA PRO A 141 41.94 -5.20 17.80
C PRO A 141 41.02 -3.99 17.90
N ASN A 142 40.23 -3.72 16.86
CA ASN A 142 39.37 -2.55 16.74
C ASN A 142 37.95 -2.75 17.31
N ALA A 143 37.63 -3.95 17.82
CA ALA A 143 36.31 -4.24 18.37
C ALA A 143 36.07 -3.52 19.70
N THR A 144 34.92 -2.85 19.83
CA THR A 144 34.53 -2.17 21.08
C THR A 144 34.22 -3.17 22.20
N PRO A 145 34.44 -2.82 23.48
CA PRO A 145 34.13 -3.71 24.61
C PRO A 145 32.66 -4.15 24.65
N SER A 146 31.74 -3.24 24.33
CA SER A 146 30.30 -3.53 24.28
C SER A 146 29.96 -4.58 23.22
N TYR A 147 30.60 -4.53 22.05
CA TYR A 147 30.40 -5.52 20.99
C TYR A 147 30.90 -6.91 21.42
N ARG A 148 32.06 -6.99 22.07
CA ARG A 148 32.59 -8.26 22.60
C ARG A 148 31.67 -8.88 23.64
N ASN A 149 31.08 -8.05 24.51
CA ASN A 149 30.12 -8.51 25.51
C ASN A 149 28.82 -9.00 24.87
N LEU A 150 28.31 -8.29 23.86
CA LEU A 150 27.13 -8.73 23.10
C LEU A 150 27.36 -10.11 22.47
N VAL A 151 28.46 -10.29 21.73
CA VAL A 151 28.79 -11.56 21.08
C VAL A 151 28.93 -12.67 22.13
N ARG A 152 29.53 -12.39 23.28
CA ARG A 152 29.62 -13.36 24.39
C ARG A 152 28.25 -13.75 24.94
N THR A 153 27.34 -12.80 25.15
CA THR A 153 25.98 -13.07 25.64
C THR A 153 25.19 -13.91 24.64
N VAL A 154 25.30 -13.59 23.34
CA VAL A 154 24.65 -14.38 22.27
C VAL A 154 25.16 -15.82 22.29
N LEU A 155 26.47 -16.05 22.36
CA LEU A 155 27.05 -17.40 22.44
C LEU A 155 26.65 -18.17 23.71
N GLN A 156 26.39 -17.49 24.82
CA GLN A 156 25.94 -18.13 26.06
C GLN A 156 24.49 -18.60 25.99
N ASN A 157 23.64 -17.87 25.27
CA ASN A 157 22.22 -18.20 25.11
C ASN A 157 21.94 -19.26 24.04
N LEU A 158 22.95 -19.61 23.23
CA LEU A 158 22.88 -20.63 22.17
C LEU A 158 23.36 -22.03 22.63
N ARG A 159 23.64 -22.20 23.93
CA ARG A 159 23.98 -23.49 24.56
C ARG A 159 22.81 -24.02 25.37
#